data_AF-A0A2D9XFT6-F1
#
_entry.id   AF-A0A2D9XFT6-F1
#
_cell.length_a   1.000
_cell.length_b   1.000
_cell.length_c   1.000
_cell.angle_alpha   90.00
_cell.angle_beta   90.00
_cell.angle_gamma   90.00
#
_symmetry.space_group_name_H-M   'P 1'
#
loop_
_entity.id
_entity.type
_entity.pdbx_description
1 polymer ?
#
loop_
_entity_poly.entity_id
_entity_poly.type
_entity_poly.pdbx_seq_one_letter_code
_entity_poly.pdbx_strand_id
1 'polypeptide(L)'
;MSETLIIVTADHSHTLTIAGYPGRGNPILGKVNAGDEPRLAGDGLPYTTLGYINGRGQRTDLTNVDTADESYRSEALIPLASETHGGEDVPIYAVGAGSDLVRGVMEQHVIFHVMMEASKMATR
;
A
#
# COMPACT_ATOMS: atom_id res chain seq x y z
N MET A 1 27.74 6.31 -8.53
CA MET A 1 26.82 6.44 -7.38
C MET A 1 27.56 6.50 -6.03
N SER A 2 28.88 6.75 -6.00
CA SER A 2 29.67 6.81 -4.76
C SER A 2 29.53 8.12 -3.97
N GLU A 3 28.87 9.13 -4.55
CA GLU A 3 28.76 10.48 -3.97
C GLU A 3 27.30 10.91 -3.74
N THR A 4 26.34 10.05 -4.04
CA THR A 4 24.92 10.36 -3.90
C THR A 4 24.23 9.20 -3.21
N LEU A 5 23.52 9.52 -2.13
CA LEU A 5 22.57 8.62 -1.47
C LEU A 5 21.17 8.93 -1.99
N ILE A 6 20.46 7.91 -2.45
CA ILE A 6 19.02 7.99 -2.78
C ILE A 6 18.28 7.09 -1.81
N ILE A 7 17.32 7.65 -1.08
CA ILE A 7 16.40 6.91 -0.20
C ILE A 7 14.97 7.10 -0.71
N VAL A 8 14.20 6.02 -0.71
CA VAL A 8 12.75 6.01 -0.95
C VAL A 8 12.09 5.35 0.26
N THR A 9 11.14 6.05 0.88
CA THR A 9 10.35 5.58 2.03
C THR A 9 8.98 6.25 1.99
N ALA A 10 8.07 5.83 2.87
CA ALA A 10 6.88 6.58 3.23
C ALA A 10 7.03 7.21 4.62
N ASP A 11 6.17 8.17 4.93
CA ASP A 11 5.97 8.70 6.27
C ASP A 11 5.06 7.81 7.12
N HIS A 12 4.05 7.18 6.49
CA HIS A 12 3.19 6.14 7.07
C HIS A 12 2.52 5.28 5.97
N SER A 13 1.79 4.25 6.39
CA SER A 13 0.96 3.43 5.49
C SER A 13 -0.52 3.86 5.52
N HIS A 14 -1.39 3.03 4.97
CA HIS A 14 -2.85 3.13 4.97
C HIS A 14 -3.47 1.77 5.25
N THR A 15 -4.75 1.73 5.60
CA THR A 15 -5.49 0.49 5.90
C THR A 15 -5.88 -0.33 4.65
N LEU A 16 -5.09 -0.20 3.59
CA LEU A 16 -5.23 -0.92 2.35
C LEU A 16 -4.93 -2.40 2.57
N THR A 17 -5.74 -3.26 1.95
CA THR A 17 -5.55 -4.71 1.94
C THR A 17 -5.54 -5.21 0.50
N ILE A 18 -4.66 -6.16 0.23
CA ILE A 18 -4.63 -6.93 -1.02
C ILE A 18 -5.09 -8.33 -0.66
N ALA A 19 -6.29 -8.69 -1.10
CA ALA A 19 -6.98 -9.87 -0.63
C ALA A 19 -7.44 -10.76 -1.79
N GLY A 20 -7.95 -11.94 -1.42
CA GLY A 20 -8.42 -12.95 -2.35
C GLY A 20 -7.28 -13.79 -2.94
N TYR A 21 -7.62 -14.52 -4.01
CA TYR A 21 -6.68 -15.37 -4.73
C TYR A 21 -6.79 -15.09 -6.24
N PRO A 22 -6.59 -13.83 -6.68
CA PRO A 22 -6.71 -13.49 -8.08
C PRO A 22 -5.65 -14.25 -8.91
N GLY A 23 -6.06 -14.74 -10.07
CA GLY A 23 -5.13 -15.31 -11.04
C GLY A 23 -4.09 -14.29 -11.50
N ARG A 24 -2.88 -14.74 -11.84
CA ARG A 24 -1.84 -13.87 -12.41
C ARG A 24 -2.39 -13.18 -13.67
N GLY A 25 -2.27 -11.85 -13.73
CA GLY A 25 -2.77 -11.04 -14.84
C GLY A 25 -4.18 -10.47 -14.63
N ASN A 26 -4.88 -10.85 -13.55
CA ASN A 26 -6.09 -10.16 -13.12
C ASN A 26 -5.76 -8.68 -12.78
N PRO A 27 -6.55 -7.70 -13.25
CA PRO A 27 -6.30 -6.29 -12.96
C PRO A 27 -6.30 -6.00 -11.47
N ILE A 28 -5.34 -5.22 -10.97
CA ILE A 28 -5.23 -4.93 -9.54
C ILE A 28 -6.46 -4.19 -8.99
N LEU A 29 -7.08 -3.32 -9.79
CA LEU A 29 -8.31 -2.62 -9.44
C LEU A 29 -9.58 -3.47 -9.66
N GLY A 30 -9.42 -4.67 -10.21
CA GLY A 30 -10.53 -5.51 -10.64
C GLY A 30 -11.14 -6.35 -9.52
N LYS A 31 -12.25 -6.98 -9.88
CA LYS A 31 -12.85 -8.08 -9.12
C LYS A 31 -11.90 -9.28 -9.13
N VAL A 32 -11.91 -10.03 -8.04
CA VAL A 32 -11.16 -11.28 -7.95
C VAL A 32 -11.81 -12.28 -8.90
N ASN A 33 -11.14 -12.66 -9.99
CA ASN A 33 -11.70 -13.62 -10.96
C ASN A 33 -11.19 -15.04 -10.73
N ALA A 34 -12.03 -16.02 -11.03
CA ALA A 34 -11.69 -17.44 -11.15
C ALA A 34 -11.88 -17.88 -12.61
N GLY A 35 -10.85 -17.70 -13.44
CA GLY A 35 -11.01 -17.75 -14.91
C GLY A 35 -11.62 -16.45 -15.42
N ASP A 36 -12.66 -16.54 -16.23
CA ASP A 36 -13.35 -15.37 -16.82
C ASP A 36 -14.46 -14.79 -15.93
N GLU A 37 -14.86 -15.52 -14.89
CA GLU A 37 -15.97 -15.12 -14.01
C GLU A 37 -15.49 -14.57 -12.65
N PRO A 38 -16.18 -13.58 -12.06
CA PRO A 38 -15.89 -13.09 -10.73
C PRO A 38 -16.12 -14.17 -9.66
N ARG A 39 -15.19 -14.27 -8.71
CA ARG A 39 -15.36 -15.04 -7.49
C ARG A 39 -16.34 -14.29 -6.58
N LEU A 40 -17.30 -15.04 -6.04
CA LEU A 40 -18.29 -14.52 -5.09
C LEU A 40 -17.80 -14.74 -3.64
N ALA A 41 -18.11 -13.78 -2.77
CA ALA A 41 -17.93 -13.94 -1.33
C ALA A 41 -19.10 -14.77 -0.74
N GLY A 42 -19.09 -14.99 0.58
CA GLY A 42 -20.11 -15.78 1.27
C GLY A 42 -21.53 -15.19 1.21
N ASP A 43 -21.66 -13.92 0.85
CA ASP A 43 -22.93 -13.22 0.61
C ASP A 43 -23.44 -13.35 -0.85
N GLY A 44 -22.70 -14.06 -1.71
CA GLY A 44 -23.04 -14.24 -3.11
C GLY A 44 -22.70 -13.05 -4.01
N LEU A 45 -21.99 -12.03 -3.52
CA LEU A 45 -21.63 -10.84 -4.30
C LEU A 45 -20.13 -10.88 -4.70
N PRO A 46 -19.75 -10.38 -5.89
CA PRO A 46 -18.35 -10.22 -6.27
C PRO A 46 -17.61 -9.26 -5.32
N TYR A 47 -16.28 -9.40 -5.21
CA TYR A 47 -15.43 -8.51 -4.41
C TYR A 47 -14.12 -8.19 -5.13
N THR A 48 -13.51 -7.06 -4.80
CA THR A 48 -12.25 -6.57 -5.42
C THR A 48 -11.01 -7.17 -4.79
N THR A 49 -9.91 -7.17 -5.54
CA THR A 49 -8.58 -7.53 -5.01
C THR A 49 -8.11 -6.52 -3.97
N LEU A 50 -8.39 -5.23 -4.18
CA LEU A 50 -8.11 -4.17 -3.21
C LEU A 50 -9.33 -3.85 -2.35
N GLY A 51 -9.13 -3.72 -1.06
CA GLY A 51 -10.14 -3.24 -0.12
C GLY A 51 -9.51 -2.44 1.01
N TYR A 52 -10.33 -1.74 1.79
CA TYR A 52 -9.87 -1.00 2.97
C TYR A 52 -10.54 -1.52 4.23
N ILE A 53 -9.89 -1.38 5.38
CA ILE A 53 -10.55 -1.68 6.66
C ILE A 53 -11.61 -0.62 6.97
N ASN A 54 -11.32 0.65 6.69
CA ASN A 54 -12.25 1.75 6.93
C ASN A 54 -12.24 2.78 5.79
N GLY A 55 -13.24 3.67 5.79
CA GLY A 55 -13.35 4.73 4.79
C GLY A 55 -14.75 4.85 4.20
N ARG A 56 -14.85 5.49 3.05
CA ARG A 56 -16.14 5.87 2.45
C ARG A 56 -16.80 4.77 1.62
N GLY A 57 -16.04 3.73 1.26
CA GLY A 57 -16.56 2.60 0.51
C GLY A 57 -17.50 1.76 1.36
N GLN A 58 -18.43 1.07 0.70
CA GLN A 58 -19.42 0.20 1.36
C GLN A 58 -19.58 -1.08 0.57
N ARG A 59 -19.90 -2.19 1.25
CA ARG A 59 -20.21 -3.46 0.62
C ARG A 59 -21.44 -3.30 -0.28
N THR A 60 -21.32 -3.60 -1.57
CA THR A 60 -22.41 -3.50 -2.56
C THR A 60 -22.31 -4.61 -3.60
N ASP A 61 -23.35 -4.77 -4.42
CA ASP A 61 -23.28 -5.70 -5.56
C ASP A 61 -22.40 -5.10 -6.66
N LEU A 62 -21.20 -5.65 -6.80
CA LEU A 62 -20.24 -5.22 -7.81
C LEU A 62 -20.50 -5.84 -9.19
N THR A 63 -21.49 -6.70 -9.41
CA THR A 63 -21.68 -7.46 -10.67
C THR A 63 -21.54 -6.58 -11.92
N ASN A 64 -22.21 -5.43 -11.96
CA ASN A 64 -22.19 -4.50 -13.09
C ASN A 64 -21.42 -3.20 -12.81
N VAL A 65 -20.59 -3.19 -11.75
CA VAL A 65 -19.76 -2.02 -11.39
C VAL A 65 -18.43 -2.11 -12.14
N ASP A 66 -18.07 -1.00 -12.80
CA ASP A 66 -16.71 -0.77 -13.25
C ASP A 66 -15.85 -0.36 -12.05
N THR A 67 -14.92 -1.24 -11.69
CA THR A 67 -14.04 -1.07 -10.51
C THR A 67 -12.75 -0.35 -10.87
N ALA A 68 -12.50 -0.09 -12.16
CA ALA A 68 -11.38 0.70 -12.65
C ALA A 68 -11.73 2.18 -12.86
N ASP A 69 -13.00 2.56 -12.70
CA ASP A 69 -13.43 3.96 -12.76
C ASP A 69 -12.72 4.79 -11.67
N GLU A 70 -12.19 5.96 -12.03
CA GLU A 70 -11.42 6.82 -11.12
C GLU A 70 -12.23 7.30 -9.92
N SER A 71 -13.56 7.33 -10.03
CA SER A 71 -14.47 7.70 -8.95
C SER A 71 -14.90 6.52 -8.07
N TYR A 72 -14.56 5.28 -8.47
CA TYR A 72 -14.85 4.09 -7.69
C TYR A 72 -14.13 4.14 -6.34
N ARG A 73 -14.86 3.77 -5.29
CA ARG A 73 -14.33 3.66 -3.93
C ARG A 73 -14.40 2.21 -3.52
N SER A 74 -13.24 1.58 -3.36
CA SER A 74 -13.13 0.21 -2.88
C SER A 74 -13.88 0.02 -1.57
N GLU A 75 -14.49 -1.15 -1.42
CA GLU A 75 -15.30 -1.48 -0.25
C GLU A 75 -14.50 -1.35 1.05
N ALA A 76 -15.18 -0.86 2.10
CA ALA A 76 -14.61 -0.74 3.43
C ALA A 76 -15.52 -1.39 4.47
N LEU A 77 -14.93 -1.98 5.51
CA LEU A 77 -15.66 -2.64 6.59
C LEU A 77 -16.28 -1.64 7.58
N ILE A 78 -15.54 -0.56 7.91
CA ILE A 78 -15.95 0.45 8.88
C ILE A 78 -16.20 1.79 8.14
N PRO A 79 -17.45 2.26 8.05
CA PRO A 79 -17.77 3.47 7.29
C PRO A 79 -17.27 4.73 8.00
N LEU A 80 -16.44 5.50 7.31
CA LEU A 80 -15.90 6.79 7.75
C LEU A 80 -15.94 7.82 6.61
N ALA A 81 -15.89 9.11 6.98
CA ALA A 81 -15.81 10.20 6.00
C ALA A 81 -14.47 10.26 5.26
N SER A 82 -13.40 9.75 5.88
CA SER A 82 -12.06 9.56 5.30
C SER A 82 -11.52 8.23 5.78
N GLU A 83 -10.75 7.58 4.93
CA GLU A 83 -9.92 6.46 5.36
C GLU A 83 -8.78 6.97 6.26
N THR A 84 -8.29 6.10 7.15
CA THR A 84 -7.25 6.42 8.15
C THR A 84 -5.87 5.86 7.77
N HIS A 85 -4.79 6.47 8.28
CA HIS A 85 -3.45 5.91 8.14
C HIS A 85 -3.33 4.49 8.74
N GLY A 86 -2.37 3.72 8.21
CA GLY A 86 -1.91 2.43 8.72
C GLY A 86 -0.73 2.62 9.67
N GLY A 87 -0.66 1.79 10.71
CA GLY A 87 0.35 1.86 11.77
C GLY A 87 1.45 0.79 11.67
N GLU A 88 1.48 0.02 10.59
CA GLU A 88 2.51 -0.97 10.31
C GLU A 88 3.79 -0.33 9.73
N ASP A 89 4.89 -1.07 9.84
CA ASP A 89 6.18 -0.64 9.31
C ASP A 89 6.13 -0.40 7.79
N VAL A 90 6.79 0.66 7.32
CA VAL A 90 6.95 0.98 5.90
C VAL A 90 8.36 0.66 5.41
N PRO A 91 8.53 0.25 4.14
CA PRO A 91 9.84 -0.10 3.62
C PRO A 91 10.72 1.15 3.41
N ILE A 92 12.02 0.97 3.63
CA ILE A 92 13.05 1.95 3.27
C ILE A 92 13.93 1.29 2.20
N TYR A 93 13.99 1.88 1.00
CA TYR A 93 14.89 1.49 -0.07
C TYR A 93 16.02 2.51 -0.16
N ALA A 94 17.26 2.04 -0.27
CA ALA A 94 18.43 2.92 -0.38
C ALA A 94 19.45 2.41 -1.40
N VAL A 95 20.05 3.33 -2.15
CA VAL A 95 21.18 3.06 -3.05
C VAL A 95 22.22 4.18 -2.99
N GLY A 96 23.48 3.83 -3.25
CA GLY A 96 24.58 4.78 -3.39
C GLY A 96 25.38 5.00 -2.11
N ALA A 97 25.88 6.21 -1.89
CA ALA A 97 26.80 6.51 -0.80
C ALA A 97 26.16 6.24 0.59
N GLY A 98 26.72 5.32 1.38
CA GLY A 98 26.22 5.02 2.73
C GLY A 98 24.92 4.21 2.77
N SER A 99 24.42 3.67 1.64
CA SER A 99 23.19 2.88 1.61
C SER A 99 23.24 1.63 2.48
N ASP A 100 24.43 1.08 2.75
CA ASP A 100 24.63 -0.10 3.60
C ASP A 100 24.22 0.14 5.08
N LEU A 101 24.01 1.40 5.48
CA LEU A 101 23.47 1.77 6.79
C LEU A 101 21.96 1.52 6.90
N VAL A 102 21.24 1.41 5.78
CA VAL A 102 19.81 1.11 5.74
C VAL A 102 19.62 -0.40 5.72
N ARG A 103 19.34 -1.00 6.87
CA ARG A 103 19.20 -2.45 7.03
C ARG A 103 18.42 -2.83 8.28
N GLY A 104 17.76 -3.99 8.24
CA GLY A 104 16.98 -4.50 9.37
C GLY A 104 15.72 -3.67 9.64
N VAL A 105 15.30 -3.62 10.90
CA VAL A 105 14.20 -2.77 11.38
C VAL A 105 14.81 -1.54 12.03
N MET A 106 14.34 -0.36 11.66
CA MET A 106 14.89 0.93 12.08
C MET A 106 13.75 1.86 12.51
N GLU A 107 13.98 2.60 13.59
CA GLU A 107 13.12 3.71 13.95
C GLU A 107 13.15 4.78 12.86
N GLN A 108 11.99 5.36 12.51
CA GLN A 108 11.87 6.31 11.39
C GLN A 108 12.82 7.51 11.49
N HIS A 109 13.06 8.03 12.70
CA HIS A 109 13.95 9.16 12.92
C HIS A 109 15.43 8.84 12.61
N VAL A 110 15.81 7.55 12.53
CA VAL A 110 17.17 7.13 12.18
C VAL A 110 17.49 7.41 10.71
N ILE A 111 16.48 7.53 9.83
CA ILE A 111 16.67 7.90 8.42
C ILE A 111 17.44 9.22 8.30
N PHE A 112 17.09 10.20 9.13
CA PHE A 112 17.80 11.48 9.19
C PHE A 112 19.28 11.30 9.58
N HIS A 113 19.56 10.45 10.55
CA HIS A 113 20.93 10.19 11.01
C HIS A 113 21.76 9.47 9.94
N VAL A 114 21.16 8.57 9.15
CA VAL A 114 21.83 7.96 7.98
C VAL A 114 22.19 9.02 6.95
N MET A 115 21.27 9.95 6.65
CA MET A 115 21.53 11.03 5.69
C MET A 115 22.65 11.97 6.16
N MET A 116 22.66 12.31 7.46
CA MET A 116 23.72 13.11 8.08
C MET A 116 25.09 12.44 7.98
N GLU A 117 25.17 11.14 8.29
CA GLU A 117 26.40 10.36 8.20
C GLU A 117 26.90 10.29 6.74
N ALA A 118 26.02 9.95 5.80
CA ALA A 118 26.39 9.82 4.38
C ALA A 118 26.86 11.15 3.75
N SER A 119 26.27 12.27 4.19
CA SER A 119 26.63 13.61 3.71
C SER A 119 27.82 14.23 4.46
N LYS A 120 28.36 13.55 5.48
CA LYS A 120 29.42 14.08 6.38
C LYS A 120 29.05 15.43 6.99
N MET A 121 27.77 15.64 7.26
CA MET A 121 27.30 16.86 7.90
C MET A 121 27.65 16.84 9.39
N ALA A 122 28.28 17.90 9.89
CA ALA A 122 28.63 18.00 11.30
C ALA A 122 27.38 18.09 12.18
N THR A 123 27.34 17.30 13.27
CA THR A 123 26.45 17.56 14.39
C THR A 123 26.92 18.84 15.07
N ARG A 124 26.07 19.87 15.06
CA ARG A 124 26.33 21.11 15.80
C ARG A 124 26.20 20.92 17.30
#